data_AF-A0A3D4PK17-F1
#
_entry.id   AF-A0A3D4PK17-F1
#
_cell.length_a   1.000
_cell.length_b   1.000
_cell.length_c   1.000
_cell.angle_alpha   90.00
_cell.angle_beta   90.00
_cell.angle_gamma   90.00
#
_symmetry.space_group_name_H-M   'P 1'
#
loop_
_entity.id
_entity.type
_entity.pdbx_description
1 polymer ?
#
loop_
_entity_poly.entity_id
_entity_poly.type
_entity_poly.pdbx_seq_one_letter_code
_entity_poly.pdbx_strand_id
1 'polypeptide(L)'
;MPSASGICQIDPIRRLDSQFLCYRVILSVAQSLLNLTLSGNDLMILRGLILTSLTLTGILTQAIAQTSAPSSHFVFDDHFEGDIIINEVRVPKSGEALHTYYEVLGWRGLGGGYAGIQAHPKAHNFIFSIWDHQEHTAPIRAVYRGPGTLTEPFGGEGTGLKSWNFELGWKTENWYTLVARNWPVDDHTYYGFWVQAGDTKVWTHLVTMDVAAANAVFQGGTDAFIEDWLNTGIHPRTTNLRNGWKRKVDGEWYPFASGRYSVNSWDLDPGKRSYDFRTNWDGGVDQDRTGSFYYMISGGAETKPTSENPSVHSIPRTEKTPSFPKTVISSLSTKMIDKTLVAVDWEIDSTTTPQFAYELKMIPVESGQSTVEVQNQFERIPQARSATLNVADLKSGEYDLHLQCTDILGRKSEIKSVRVHLQ
;
A
#
# COMPACT_ATOMS: atom_id res chain seq x y z
N MET A 1 -14.59 -14.26 -1.75
CA MET A 1 -13.52 -13.60 -0.97
C MET A 1 -14.18 -12.79 0.13
N PRO A 2 -13.72 -12.87 1.39
CA PRO A 2 -14.30 -12.04 2.44
C PRO A 2 -14.08 -10.56 2.08
N SER A 3 -15.03 -9.71 2.44
CA SER A 3 -14.87 -8.26 2.34
C SER A 3 -13.65 -7.81 3.16
N ALA A 4 -12.93 -6.79 2.69
CA ALA A 4 -11.79 -6.17 3.39
C ALA A 4 -12.09 -5.81 4.86
N SER A 5 -13.37 -5.69 5.22
CA SER A 5 -13.91 -5.44 6.56
C SER A 5 -13.56 -6.50 7.63
N GLY A 6 -12.84 -7.59 7.31
CA GLY A 6 -12.44 -8.60 8.29
C GLY A 6 -10.97 -9.03 8.20
N ILE A 7 -10.11 -8.30 7.47
CA ILE A 7 -8.81 -8.83 7.00
C ILE A 7 -7.64 -7.88 7.28
N CYS A 8 -7.78 -7.00 8.28
CA CYS A 8 -6.62 -6.30 8.80
C CYS A 8 -6.77 -6.23 10.33
N GLN A 9 -6.08 -7.17 10.98
CA GLN A 9 -5.67 -7.18 12.36
C GLN A 9 -4.18 -7.46 12.30
N ILE A 10 -3.39 -6.40 12.39
CA ILE A 10 -1.94 -6.52 12.49
C ILE A 10 -1.61 -7.20 13.83
N ASP A 11 -1.48 -8.53 13.75
CA ASP A 11 -0.83 -9.50 14.63
C ASP A 11 -0.53 -9.08 16.11
N PRO A 12 -1.45 -9.34 17.05
CA PRO A 12 -1.15 -9.50 18.48
C PRO A 12 -0.70 -10.94 18.85
N ILE A 13 -0.66 -11.89 17.90
CA ILE A 13 -0.64 -13.34 18.14
C ILE A 13 0.71 -13.83 18.68
N ARG A 14 1.81 -13.09 18.49
CA ARG A 14 3.09 -13.45 19.15
C ARG A 14 3.05 -13.40 20.69
N ARG A 15 2.07 -12.71 21.30
CA ARG A 15 1.83 -12.81 22.76
C ARG A 15 0.95 -14.00 23.16
N LEU A 16 0.08 -14.48 22.27
CA LEU A 16 -0.75 -15.65 22.57
C LEU A 16 0.09 -16.94 22.55
N ASP A 17 0.98 -17.13 21.58
CA ASP A 17 1.79 -18.36 21.51
C ASP A 17 2.79 -18.51 22.66
N SER A 18 3.38 -17.41 23.14
CA SER A 18 4.26 -17.44 24.32
C SER A 18 3.48 -17.71 25.61
N GLN A 19 2.22 -17.26 25.71
CA GLN A 19 1.32 -17.60 26.81
C GLN A 19 0.82 -19.05 26.73
N PHE A 20 0.53 -19.58 25.54
CA PHE A 20 0.14 -20.98 25.32
C PHE A 20 1.28 -21.97 25.61
N LEU A 21 2.54 -21.61 25.29
CA LEU A 21 3.71 -22.43 25.61
C LEU A 21 3.93 -22.50 27.14
N CYS A 22 3.75 -21.39 27.84
CA CYS A 22 3.80 -21.32 29.30
C CYS A 22 2.65 -22.13 29.93
N TYR A 23 1.46 -22.10 29.33
CA TYR A 23 0.27 -22.84 29.77
C TYR A 23 0.43 -24.36 29.62
N ARG A 24 1.04 -24.84 28.52
CA ARG A 24 1.36 -26.27 28.34
C ARG A 24 2.38 -26.77 29.37
N VAL A 25 3.35 -25.94 29.75
CA VAL A 25 4.31 -26.27 30.82
C VAL A 25 3.63 -26.31 32.18
N ILE A 26 2.75 -25.34 32.50
CA ILE A 26 2.01 -25.29 33.76
C ILE A 26 1.01 -26.47 33.88
N LEU A 27 0.28 -26.81 32.81
CA LEU A 27 -0.61 -27.96 32.80
C LEU A 27 0.15 -29.28 32.92
N SER A 28 1.31 -29.42 32.25
CA SER A 28 2.19 -30.58 32.37
C SER A 28 2.71 -30.77 33.80
N VAL A 29 3.10 -29.67 34.45
CA VAL A 29 3.55 -29.67 35.86
C VAL A 29 2.38 -29.98 36.81
N ALA A 30 1.21 -29.39 36.60
CA ALA A 30 0.01 -29.64 37.41
C ALA A 30 -0.47 -31.10 37.28
N GLN A 31 -0.41 -31.67 36.08
CA GLN A 31 -0.79 -33.06 35.81
C GLN A 31 0.24 -34.05 36.36
N SER A 32 1.52 -33.67 36.38
CA SER A 32 2.59 -34.43 37.06
C SER A 32 2.43 -34.40 38.59
N LEU A 33 2.00 -33.28 39.16
CA LEU A 33 1.73 -33.12 40.59
C LEU A 33 0.46 -33.86 41.04
N LEU A 34 -0.56 -33.99 40.16
CA LEU A 34 -1.77 -34.79 40.43
C LEU A 34 -1.52 -36.30 40.46
N ASN A 35 -0.44 -36.78 39.85
CA ASN A 35 -0.08 -38.20 39.75
C ASN A 35 0.87 -38.69 40.87
N LEU A 36 1.26 -37.82 41.81
CA LEU A 36 2.04 -38.23 42.98
C LEU A 36 1.12 -38.97 43.99
N THR A 37 1.48 -40.21 44.30
CA THR A 37 0.82 -41.02 45.33
C THR A 37 1.21 -40.52 46.73
N LEU A 38 0.37 -39.67 47.32
CA LEU A 38 0.47 -39.26 48.72
C LEU A 38 -0.80 -39.65 49.48
N SER A 39 -0.63 -40.23 50.67
CA SER A 39 -1.72 -40.67 51.56
C SER A 39 -1.99 -39.64 52.65
N GLY A 40 -3.27 -39.30 52.89
CA GLY A 40 -3.72 -38.57 54.08
C GLY A 40 -4.55 -37.30 53.80
N ASN A 41 -5.00 -36.66 54.89
CA ASN A 41 -5.86 -35.45 54.90
C ASN A 41 -5.26 -34.23 54.18
N ASP A 42 -3.94 -34.22 53.93
CA ASP A 42 -3.24 -33.16 53.21
C ASP A 42 -3.60 -33.10 51.71
N LEU A 43 -4.13 -34.19 51.14
CA LEU A 43 -4.57 -34.25 49.73
C LEU A 43 -5.83 -33.41 49.47
N MET A 44 -6.71 -33.26 50.46
CA MET A 44 -7.95 -32.49 50.32
C MET A 44 -7.70 -30.98 50.32
N ILE A 45 -6.75 -30.53 51.15
CA ILE A 45 -6.35 -29.12 51.24
C ILE A 45 -5.57 -28.69 49.99
N LEU A 46 -4.64 -29.54 49.51
CA LEU A 46 -3.86 -29.25 48.30
C LEU A 46 -4.73 -29.27 47.02
N ARG A 47 -5.68 -30.21 46.90
CA ARG A 47 -6.65 -30.22 45.78
C ARG A 47 -7.59 -29.02 45.83
N GLY A 48 -8.03 -28.60 47.03
CA GLY A 48 -8.85 -27.40 47.21
C GLY A 48 -8.13 -26.10 46.81
N LEU A 49 -6.85 -25.95 47.18
CA LEU A 49 -6.00 -24.81 46.82
C LEU A 49 -5.65 -24.77 45.32
N ILE A 50 -5.41 -25.93 44.69
CA ILE A 50 -5.16 -26.01 43.24
C ILE A 50 -6.43 -25.72 42.43
N LEU A 51 -7.60 -26.21 42.86
CA LEU A 51 -8.87 -25.91 42.18
C LEU A 51 -9.25 -24.42 42.32
N THR A 52 -9.09 -23.84 43.51
CA THR A 52 -9.36 -22.40 43.73
C THR A 52 -8.36 -21.53 42.98
N SER A 53 -7.08 -21.91 42.92
CA SER A 53 -6.06 -21.26 42.09
C SER A 53 -6.41 -21.32 40.60
N LEU A 54 -6.82 -22.48 40.06
CA LEU A 54 -7.24 -22.62 38.65
C LEU A 54 -8.51 -21.85 38.32
N THR A 55 -9.48 -21.76 39.23
CA THR A 55 -10.66 -20.92 39.03
C THR A 55 -10.34 -19.43 39.11
N LEU A 56 -9.39 -19.02 39.95
CA LEU A 56 -9.00 -17.62 40.07
C LEU A 56 -8.12 -17.17 38.89
N THR A 57 -7.21 -18.01 38.37
CA THR A 57 -6.48 -17.71 37.11
C THR A 57 -7.37 -17.85 35.88
N GLY A 58 -8.35 -18.75 35.87
CA GLY A 58 -9.32 -18.87 34.77
C GLY A 58 -10.28 -17.69 34.64
N ILE A 59 -10.61 -17.02 35.75
CA ILE A 59 -11.47 -15.82 35.76
C ILE A 59 -10.66 -14.54 35.42
N LEU A 60 -9.34 -14.53 35.62
CA LEU A 60 -8.49 -13.37 35.34
C LEU A 60 -8.03 -13.24 33.86
N THR A 61 -8.25 -14.24 33.01
CA THR A 61 -7.70 -14.27 31.64
C THR A 61 -8.71 -14.23 30.50
N GLN A 62 -9.92 -13.70 30.71
CA GLN A 62 -10.88 -13.40 29.63
C GLN A 62 -11.55 -12.03 29.77
N ALA A 63 -10.81 -11.01 30.21
CA ALA A 63 -11.14 -9.67 29.73
C ALA A 63 -10.78 -9.64 28.23
N ILE A 64 -11.73 -9.97 27.35
CA ILE A 64 -11.63 -9.57 25.95
C ILE A 64 -11.46 -8.06 26.01
N ALA A 65 -10.29 -7.53 25.63
CA ALA A 65 -10.09 -6.09 25.61
C ALA A 65 -11.09 -5.49 24.60
N GLN A 66 -12.05 -4.71 25.08
CA GLN A 66 -13.11 -4.08 24.28
C GLN A 66 -12.77 -2.62 23.92
N THR A 67 -11.49 -2.27 24.08
CA THR A 67 -10.98 -0.91 24.06
C THR A 67 -10.34 -0.52 22.74
N SER A 68 -10.49 -1.32 21.67
CA SER A 68 -10.08 -0.90 20.33
C SER A 68 -10.94 0.25 19.83
N ALA A 69 -10.33 1.12 19.02
CA ALA A 69 -11.10 2.02 18.17
C ALA A 69 -11.94 1.17 17.18
N PRO A 70 -13.18 1.54 16.87
CA PRO A 70 -13.96 0.84 15.84
C PRO A 70 -13.33 1.00 14.46
N SER A 71 -13.12 -0.09 13.73
CA SER A 71 -12.57 0.01 12.37
C SER A 71 -13.56 0.73 11.46
N SER A 72 -13.09 1.78 10.78
CA SER A 72 -13.90 2.62 9.88
C SER A 72 -13.45 2.45 8.44
N HIS A 73 -14.39 2.44 7.50
CA HIS A 73 -14.18 2.25 6.07
C HIS A 73 -14.82 3.37 5.26
N PHE A 74 -14.21 3.73 4.14
CA PHE A 74 -14.74 4.62 3.12
C PHE A 74 -14.52 4.01 1.74
N VAL A 75 -15.58 3.41 1.18
CA VAL A 75 -15.53 2.73 -0.12
C VAL A 75 -15.97 3.70 -1.21
N PHE A 76 -15.08 4.02 -2.14
CA PHE A 76 -15.35 4.96 -3.25
C PHE A 76 -16.27 4.38 -4.33
N ASP A 77 -16.80 5.24 -5.19
CA ASP A 77 -17.81 4.92 -6.22
C ASP A 77 -17.26 4.29 -7.51
N ASP A 78 -16.02 3.81 -7.51
CA ASP A 78 -15.25 3.30 -8.64
C ASP A 78 -15.39 1.78 -8.89
N HIS A 79 -16.63 1.28 -8.91
CA HIS A 79 -16.98 -0.14 -8.98
C HIS A 79 -16.80 -0.76 -10.39
N PHE A 80 -15.58 -0.73 -10.91
CA PHE A 80 -15.20 -1.32 -12.20
C PHE A 80 -13.75 -1.83 -12.16
N GLU A 81 -13.32 -2.51 -13.22
CA GLU A 81 -11.93 -2.98 -13.34
C GLU A 81 -10.98 -1.84 -13.72
N GLY A 82 -9.83 -1.78 -13.06
CA GLY A 82 -8.85 -0.72 -13.31
C GLY A 82 -7.40 -1.16 -13.23
N ASP A 83 -6.54 -0.35 -13.83
CA ASP A 83 -5.10 -0.58 -13.88
C ASP A 83 -4.28 0.43 -13.07
N ILE A 84 -4.88 1.55 -12.66
CA ILE A 84 -4.28 2.55 -11.76
C ILE A 84 -5.29 2.98 -10.71
N ILE A 85 -4.88 3.07 -9.44
CA ILE A 85 -5.61 3.75 -8.36
C ILE A 85 -4.71 4.83 -7.76
N ILE A 86 -5.29 6.02 -7.51
CA ILE A 86 -4.64 7.18 -6.91
C ILE A 86 -5.51 7.67 -5.76
N ASN A 87 -4.92 8.11 -4.66
CA ASN A 87 -5.60 8.89 -3.62
C ASN A 87 -4.59 9.70 -2.84
N GLU A 88 -4.99 10.85 -2.31
CA GLU A 88 -4.17 11.65 -1.40
C GLU A 88 -4.60 11.41 0.04
N VAL A 89 -3.62 11.28 0.94
CA VAL A 89 -3.85 11.11 2.38
C VAL A 89 -3.16 12.21 3.17
N ARG A 90 -3.83 12.69 4.23
CA ARG A 90 -3.22 13.49 5.30
C ARG A 90 -3.72 12.99 6.64
N VAL A 91 -2.81 12.83 7.60
CA VAL A 91 -3.16 12.62 9.01
C VAL A 91 -2.97 13.95 9.75
N PRO A 92 -4.04 14.56 10.28
CA PRO A 92 -3.92 15.72 11.16
C PRO A 92 -3.14 15.35 12.42
N LYS A 93 -2.41 16.29 13.01
CA LYS A 93 -1.62 16.04 14.24
C LYS A 93 -2.49 15.59 15.40
N SER A 94 -3.72 16.10 15.50
CA SER A 94 -4.70 15.69 16.52
C SER A 94 -5.27 14.29 16.27
N GLY A 95 -5.10 13.73 15.07
CA GLY A 95 -5.59 12.42 14.66
C GLY A 95 -4.51 11.37 14.50
N GLU A 96 -3.28 11.67 14.91
CA GLU A 96 -2.19 10.69 14.97
C GLU A 96 -2.27 9.92 16.29
N ALA A 97 -2.41 8.60 16.21
CA ALA A 97 -2.25 7.71 17.36
C ALA A 97 -1.33 6.55 16.98
N LEU A 98 -0.40 6.17 17.87
CA LEU A 98 0.38 4.96 17.69
C LEU A 98 -0.53 3.73 17.58
N HIS A 99 -0.05 2.74 16.85
CA HIS A 99 -0.79 1.51 16.54
C HIS A 99 -1.97 1.73 15.60
N THR A 100 -1.81 2.65 14.65
CA THR A 100 -2.85 2.98 13.67
C THR A 100 -2.40 2.72 12.26
N TYR A 101 -3.24 2.00 11.52
CA TYR A 101 -3.10 1.87 10.08
C TYR A 101 -4.16 2.74 9.42
N TYR A 102 -3.71 3.65 8.55
CA TYR A 102 -4.54 4.46 7.68
C TYR A 102 -4.36 3.91 6.27
N GLU A 103 -5.23 2.97 5.89
CA GLU A 103 -5.32 2.49 4.52
C GLU A 103 -5.85 3.61 3.61
N VAL A 104 -5.26 3.70 2.43
CA VAL A 104 -5.54 4.75 1.46
C VAL A 104 -6.06 4.18 0.14
N LEU A 105 -5.54 3.00 -0.23
CA LEU A 105 -5.88 2.27 -1.46
C LEU A 105 -6.09 0.79 -1.11
N GLY A 106 -7.33 0.34 -0.95
CA GLY A 106 -7.69 -1.08 -0.82
C GLY A 106 -8.38 -1.59 -2.07
N TRP A 107 -8.06 -2.80 -2.53
CA TRP A 107 -8.67 -3.37 -3.74
C TRP A 107 -8.85 -4.90 -3.65
N ARG A 108 -9.68 -5.42 -4.55
CA ARG A 108 -9.94 -6.85 -4.72
C ARG A 108 -9.40 -7.36 -6.06
N GLY A 109 -9.54 -8.66 -6.30
CA GLY A 109 -9.13 -9.34 -7.52
C GLY A 109 -8.13 -10.46 -7.24
N LEU A 110 -7.53 -11.01 -8.30
CA LEU A 110 -6.55 -12.09 -8.18
C LEU A 110 -5.26 -11.65 -7.46
N GLY A 111 -4.93 -10.36 -7.47
CA GLY A 111 -3.89 -9.76 -6.63
C GLY A 111 -4.49 -8.76 -5.66
N GLY A 112 -5.56 -9.14 -4.95
CA GLY A 112 -6.16 -8.31 -3.90
C GLY A 112 -5.11 -7.84 -2.89
N GLY A 113 -5.27 -6.62 -2.39
CA GLY A 113 -4.21 -5.98 -1.62
C GLY A 113 -4.59 -4.60 -1.10
N TYR A 114 -3.62 -3.96 -0.47
CA TYR A 114 -3.76 -2.63 0.07
C TYR A 114 -2.48 -1.81 0.03
N ALA A 115 -2.64 -0.49 0.11
CA ALA A 115 -1.58 0.48 0.32
C ALA A 115 -2.02 1.58 1.29
N GLY A 116 -1.10 2.05 2.12
CA GLY A 116 -1.39 3.17 3.01
C GLY A 116 -0.20 3.57 3.88
N ILE A 117 -0.52 4.22 4.99
CA ILE A 117 0.46 4.73 5.95
C ILE A 117 0.16 4.26 7.37
N GLN A 118 1.20 4.06 8.17
CA GLN A 118 1.06 3.59 9.54
C GLN A 118 1.77 4.52 10.52
N ALA A 119 1.10 4.79 11.65
CA ALA A 119 1.71 5.29 12.87
C ALA A 119 2.23 4.09 13.67
N HIS A 120 3.38 3.58 13.24
CA HIS A 120 3.96 2.34 13.76
C HIS A 120 5.00 2.63 14.86
N PRO A 121 5.12 1.79 15.92
CA PRO A 121 6.04 2.02 17.05
C PRO A 121 7.50 2.23 16.69
N LYS A 122 7.93 1.66 15.56
CA LYS A 122 9.29 1.84 15.03
C LYS A 122 9.51 3.26 14.46
N ALA A 123 8.60 3.69 13.61
CA ALA A 123 8.59 4.98 12.91
C ALA A 123 7.36 5.04 11.99
N HIS A 124 7.10 6.20 11.41
CA HIS A 124 6.14 6.35 10.31
C HIS A 124 6.52 5.49 9.10
N ASN A 125 5.53 4.77 8.57
CA ASN A 125 5.76 3.76 7.55
C ASN A 125 4.79 3.93 6.38
N PHE A 126 5.28 3.75 5.16
CA PHE A 126 4.46 3.44 3.99
C PHE A 126 4.42 1.94 3.79
N ILE A 127 3.22 1.36 3.66
CA ILE A 127 3.02 -0.08 3.50
C ILE A 127 2.28 -0.38 2.20
N PHE A 128 2.66 -1.48 1.55
CA PHE A 128 1.97 -2.02 0.37
C PHE A 128 2.01 -3.54 0.42
N SER A 129 0.84 -4.18 0.35
CA SER A 129 0.67 -5.61 0.56
C SER A 129 -0.23 -6.21 -0.50
N ILE A 130 0.10 -7.43 -0.93
CA ILE A 130 -0.73 -8.24 -1.81
C ILE A 130 -0.87 -9.62 -1.17
N TRP A 131 -2.11 -10.10 -1.06
CA TRP A 131 -2.41 -11.45 -0.59
C TRP A 131 -2.12 -12.49 -1.67
N ASP A 132 -1.64 -13.65 -1.24
CA ASP A 132 -1.64 -14.85 -2.07
C ASP A 132 -3.08 -15.22 -2.45
N HIS A 133 -3.24 -15.75 -3.65
CA HIS A 133 -4.51 -16.26 -4.15
C HIS A 133 -4.34 -17.71 -4.61
N GLN A 134 -5.41 -18.51 -4.50
CA GLN A 134 -5.39 -19.92 -4.90
C GLN A 134 -5.06 -20.14 -6.40
N GLU A 135 -5.21 -19.11 -7.23
CA GLU A 135 -4.89 -19.14 -8.67
C GLU A 135 -3.45 -18.69 -8.97
N HIS A 136 -2.67 -18.28 -7.97
CA HIS A 136 -1.26 -17.97 -8.19
C HIS A 136 -0.49 -19.24 -8.51
N THR A 137 0.29 -19.23 -9.59
CA THR A 137 1.13 -20.36 -9.99
C THR A 137 2.46 -20.43 -9.22
N ALA A 138 2.82 -19.34 -8.51
CA ALA A 138 3.99 -19.23 -7.65
C ALA A 138 3.80 -18.14 -6.58
N PRO A 139 4.59 -18.14 -5.47
CA PRO A 139 4.53 -17.08 -4.47
C PRO A 139 4.88 -15.70 -5.03
N ILE A 140 4.26 -14.66 -4.48
CA ILE A 140 4.53 -13.27 -4.85
C ILE A 140 5.98 -12.91 -4.54
N ARG A 141 6.67 -12.26 -5.49
CA ARG A 141 8.06 -11.80 -5.34
C ARG A 141 8.18 -10.30 -5.59
N ALA A 142 9.05 -9.61 -4.86
CA ALA A 142 9.40 -8.23 -5.21
C ALA A 142 10.56 -8.22 -6.21
N VAL A 143 10.23 -7.85 -7.46
CA VAL A 143 11.17 -7.72 -8.59
C VAL A 143 11.90 -6.38 -8.60
N TYR A 144 11.41 -5.42 -7.83
CA TYR A 144 12.11 -4.17 -7.54
C TYR A 144 11.84 -3.72 -6.10
N ARG A 145 12.87 -3.16 -5.44
CA ARG A 145 12.76 -2.46 -4.16
C ARG A 145 13.46 -1.11 -4.30
N GLY A 146 12.74 -0.04 -4.00
CA GLY A 146 13.32 1.29 -3.92
C GLY A 146 14.18 1.48 -2.67
N PRO A 147 14.93 2.60 -2.58
CA PRO A 147 15.74 2.92 -1.40
C PRO A 147 14.93 2.84 -0.10
N GLY A 148 15.47 2.14 0.91
CA GLY A 148 14.84 1.96 2.22
C GLY A 148 13.62 1.02 2.25
N THR A 149 13.15 0.50 1.11
CA THR A 149 12.01 -0.42 1.07
C THR A 149 12.47 -1.85 1.38
N LEU A 150 11.88 -2.42 2.43
CA LEU A 150 12.03 -3.83 2.77
C LEU A 150 10.78 -4.59 2.33
N THR A 151 10.90 -5.90 2.19
CA THR A 151 9.76 -6.79 1.90
C THR A 151 9.83 -8.02 2.77
N GLU A 152 8.68 -8.48 3.25
CA GLU A 152 8.57 -9.71 4.02
C GLU A 152 7.24 -10.42 3.74
N PRO A 153 7.21 -11.76 3.83
CA PRO A 153 5.94 -12.46 3.82
C PRO A 153 5.08 -12.04 5.03
N PHE A 154 3.77 -12.17 4.92
CA PHE A 154 2.86 -12.02 6.04
C PHE A 154 1.93 -13.25 6.18
N GLY A 155 1.27 -13.35 7.32
CA GLY A 155 0.45 -14.49 7.73
C GLY A 155 -0.68 -14.06 8.69
N GLY A 156 -1.40 -15.03 9.26
CA GLY A 156 -2.44 -14.80 10.29
C GLY A 156 -3.83 -14.52 9.73
N GLU A 157 -3.91 -13.74 8.66
CA GLU A 157 -5.16 -13.31 8.00
C GLU A 157 -5.18 -13.68 6.52
N GLY A 158 -4.66 -14.87 6.22
CA GLY A 158 -4.14 -15.23 4.91
C GLY A 158 -2.63 -15.00 4.83
N THR A 159 -2.04 -15.34 3.69
CA THR A 159 -0.61 -15.15 3.41
C THR A 159 -0.42 -14.19 2.25
N GLY A 160 0.79 -13.70 2.07
CA GLY A 160 1.14 -12.84 0.94
C GLY A 160 2.48 -12.16 1.15
N LEU A 161 2.74 -11.13 0.34
CA LEU A 161 3.95 -10.32 0.43
C LEU A 161 3.59 -8.89 0.79
N LYS A 162 4.27 -8.34 1.80
CA LYS A 162 4.20 -6.91 2.13
C LYS A 162 5.53 -6.23 1.92
N SER A 163 5.47 -4.96 1.59
CA SER A 163 6.59 -4.03 1.62
C SER A 163 6.32 -2.92 2.62
N TRP A 164 7.39 -2.40 3.18
CA TRP A 164 7.35 -1.31 4.16
C TRP A 164 8.59 -0.43 4.03
N ASN A 165 8.42 0.87 4.21
CA ASN A 165 9.48 1.86 4.12
C ASN A 165 9.38 2.85 5.29
N PHE A 166 10.22 2.62 6.30
CA PHE A 166 10.35 3.48 7.48
C PHE A 166 11.35 4.63 7.27
N GLU A 167 12.26 4.50 6.31
CA GLU A 167 13.30 5.50 6.05
C GLU A 167 12.72 6.73 5.35
N LEU A 168 11.81 6.53 4.40
CA LEU A 168 11.08 7.61 3.74
C LEU A 168 10.21 8.35 4.77
N GLY A 169 9.42 7.59 5.53
CA GLY A 169 8.54 8.10 6.58
C GLY A 169 7.52 9.15 6.12
N TRP A 170 6.55 9.46 6.97
CA TRP A 170 5.57 10.52 6.70
C TRP A 170 5.52 11.53 7.85
N LYS A 171 4.85 12.66 7.63
CA LYS A 171 4.65 13.71 8.64
C LYS A 171 3.18 14.06 8.72
N THR A 172 2.68 14.30 9.93
CA THR A 172 1.35 14.88 10.12
C THR A 172 1.22 16.20 9.39
N GLU A 173 -0.01 16.59 9.04
CA GLU A 173 -0.35 17.82 8.31
C GLU A 173 0.18 17.89 6.86
N ASN A 174 0.99 16.92 6.42
CA ASN A 174 1.44 16.83 5.03
C ASN A 174 0.50 15.91 4.23
N TRP A 175 0.19 16.34 3.01
CA TRP A 175 -0.54 15.50 2.05
C TRP A 175 0.45 14.59 1.32
N TYR A 176 0.11 13.32 1.16
CA TYR A 176 0.86 12.36 0.36
C TYR A 176 -0.02 11.78 -0.73
N THR A 177 0.47 11.80 -1.97
CA THR A 177 -0.19 11.11 -3.08
C THR A 177 0.30 9.68 -3.12
N LEU A 178 -0.59 8.71 -2.99
CA LEU A 178 -0.29 7.30 -3.16
C LEU A 178 -0.83 6.84 -4.53
N VAL A 179 -0.01 6.08 -5.26
CA VAL A 179 -0.38 5.51 -6.55
C VAL A 179 -0.02 4.03 -6.57
N ALA A 180 -1.02 3.20 -6.84
CA ALA A 180 -0.83 1.79 -7.16
C ALA A 180 -1.15 1.58 -8.64
N ARG A 181 -0.31 0.82 -9.36
CA ARG A 181 -0.55 0.47 -10.77
C ARG A 181 -0.26 -1.00 -11.00
N ASN A 182 -1.13 -1.69 -11.73
CA ASN A 182 -0.87 -3.02 -12.24
C ASN A 182 -0.62 -3.01 -13.76
N TRP A 183 0.12 -3.99 -14.27
CA TRP A 183 0.32 -4.20 -15.70
C TRP A 183 0.68 -5.65 -16.02
N PRO A 184 0.24 -6.18 -17.17
CA PRO A 184 0.55 -7.54 -17.57
C PRO A 184 2.04 -7.67 -17.95
N VAL A 185 2.63 -8.81 -17.60
CA VAL A 185 3.96 -9.28 -18.01
C VAL A 185 3.83 -10.78 -18.28
N ASP A 186 3.74 -11.16 -19.55
CA ASP A 186 3.46 -12.54 -19.97
C ASP A 186 2.21 -13.14 -19.27
N ASP A 187 2.34 -14.27 -18.59
CA ASP A 187 1.31 -14.92 -17.78
C ASP A 187 1.24 -14.42 -16.33
N HIS A 188 2.01 -13.37 -16.01
CA HIS A 188 2.06 -12.71 -14.72
C HIS A 188 1.44 -11.29 -14.78
N THR A 189 1.20 -10.72 -13.61
CA THR A 189 0.82 -9.31 -13.46
C THR A 189 1.72 -8.64 -12.45
N TYR A 190 2.38 -7.56 -12.86
CA TYR A 190 3.19 -6.75 -11.96
C TYR A 190 2.34 -5.67 -11.31
N TYR A 191 2.65 -5.37 -10.05
CA TYR A 191 2.05 -4.32 -9.25
C TYR A 191 3.14 -3.40 -8.72
N GLY A 192 3.03 -2.11 -8.98
CA GLY A 192 3.96 -1.10 -8.45
C GLY A 192 3.29 -0.14 -7.48
N PHE A 193 4.08 0.40 -6.56
CA PHE A 193 3.64 1.39 -5.59
C PHE A 193 4.55 2.62 -5.58
N TRP A 194 3.95 3.79 -5.76
CA TRP A 194 4.63 5.09 -5.75
C TRP A 194 4.00 6.04 -4.75
N VAL A 195 4.83 6.90 -4.18
CA VAL A 195 4.43 7.95 -3.25
C VAL A 195 4.99 9.29 -3.70
N GLN A 196 4.18 10.35 -3.66
CA GLN A 196 4.65 11.72 -3.74
C GLN A 196 4.50 12.42 -2.39
N ALA A 197 5.56 13.05 -1.89
CA ALA A 197 5.47 13.93 -0.74
C ALA A 197 4.91 15.30 -1.15
N GLY A 198 3.86 15.78 -0.48
CA GLY A 198 3.16 17.00 -0.86
C GLY A 198 3.95 18.29 -0.63
N ASP A 199 4.91 18.28 0.29
CA ASP A 199 5.79 19.41 0.64
C ASP A 199 6.95 19.57 -0.34
N THR A 200 7.64 18.47 -0.68
CA THR A 200 8.80 18.49 -1.59
C THR A 200 8.44 18.23 -3.05
N LYS A 201 7.24 17.69 -3.30
CA LYS A 201 6.77 17.18 -4.61
C LYS A 201 7.56 16.01 -5.16
N VAL A 202 8.52 15.48 -4.41
CA VAL A 202 9.37 14.37 -4.81
C VAL A 202 8.57 13.07 -4.84
N TRP A 203 8.67 12.36 -5.96
CA TRP A 203 8.14 11.02 -6.13
C TRP A 203 9.16 9.95 -5.76
N THR A 204 8.70 8.87 -5.13
CA THR A 204 9.48 7.69 -4.80
C THR A 204 8.77 6.44 -5.32
N HIS A 205 9.49 5.56 -6.03
CA HIS A 205 9.01 4.22 -6.40
C HIS A 205 9.43 3.25 -5.30
N LEU A 206 8.49 2.70 -4.54
CA LEU A 206 8.80 1.93 -3.34
C LEU A 206 9.07 0.45 -3.69
N VAL A 207 8.21 -0.16 -4.50
CA VAL A 207 8.30 -1.59 -4.81
C VAL A 207 7.63 -1.88 -6.15
N THR A 208 8.12 -2.90 -6.85
CA THR A 208 7.34 -3.65 -7.85
C THR A 208 7.27 -5.10 -7.39
N MET A 209 6.05 -5.60 -7.20
CA MET A 209 5.74 -6.99 -6.90
C MET A 209 5.26 -7.70 -8.16
N ASP A 210 5.70 -8.93 -8.34
CA ASP A 210 5.26 -9.84 -9.37
C ASP A 210 4.28 -10.84 -8.76
N VAL A 211 3.05 -10.81 -9.29
CA VAL A 211 1.97 -11.74 -8.98
C VAL A 211 1.87 -12.75 -10.12
N ALA A 212 2.02 -14.02 -9.79
CA ALA A 212 2.02 -15.14 -10.75
C ALA A 212 0.60 -15.51 -11.19
N ALA A 213 -0.12 -14.52 -11.72
CA ALA A 213 -1.44 -14.66 -12.33
C ALA A 213 -1.63 -13.60 -13.41
N ALA A 214 -2.16 -14.01 -14.56
CA ALA A 214 -2.51 -13.11 -15.65
C ALA A 214 -3.78 -12.31 -15.32
N ASN A 215 -3.88 -11.09 -15.86
CA ASN A 215 -5.06 -10.23 -15.73
C ASN A 215 -5.51 -9.98 -14.28
N ALA A 216 -4.57 -9.94 -13.33
CA ALA A 216 -4.84 -9.55 -11.95
C ALA A 216 -5.02 -8.02 -11.89
N VAL A 217 -6.17 -7.52 -12.36
CA VAL A 217 -6.50 -6.10 -12.35
C VAL A 217 -7.15 -5.70 -11.03
N PHE A 218 -7.23 -4.40 -10.76
CA PHE A 218 -7.94 -3.89 -9.59
C PHE A 218 -9.45 -4.08 -9.77
N GLN A 219 -10.10 -4.74 -8.81
CA GLN A 219 -11.55 -4.98 -8.82
C GLN A 219 -12.25 -4.38 -7.59
N GLY A 220 -13.56 -4.14 -7.73
CA GLY A 220 -14.39 -3.53 -6.69
C GLY A 220 -14.18 -2.02 -6.56
N GLY A 221 -14.92 -1.40 -5.65
CA GLY A 221 -14.64 -0.03 -5.22
C GLY A 221 -13.37 0.02 -4.38
N THR A 222 -12.58 1.07 -4.57
CA THR A 222 -11.39 1.33 -3.78
C THR A 222 -11.81 1.60 -2.34
N ASP A 223 -11.23 0.85 -1.40
CA ASP A 223 -11.47 1.04 0.04
C ASP A 223 -10.38 1.94 0.64
N ALA A 224 -10.74 2.64 1.69
CA ALA A 224 -9.81 3.30 2.60
C ALA A 224 -10.30 3.03 4.00
N PHE A 225 -9.41 2.69 4.93
CA PHE A 225 -9.81 2.28 6.27
C PHE A 225 -8.90 2.86 7.37
N ILE A 226 -9.44 2.96 8.60
CA ILE A 226 -8.66 3.21 9.82
C ILE A 226 -8.78 2.01 10.76
N GLU A 227 -7.65 1.45 11.20
CA GLU A 227 -7.59 0.36 12.19
C GLU A 227 -6.72 0.75 13.38
N ASP A 228 -7.20 0.38 14.57
CA ASP A 228 -6.41 0.26 15.78
C ASP A 228 -5.97 -1.19 15.99
N TRP A 229 -4.67 -1.48 15.94
CA TRP A 229 -4.18 -2.86 16.08
C TRP A 229 -3.71 -3.22 17.50
N LEU A 230 -3.80 -2.32 18.49
CA LEU A 230 -3.34 -2.58 19.86
C LEU A 230 -4.32 -2.21 20.98
N ASN A 231 -5.61 -2.05 20.67
CA ASN A 231 -6.66 -1.71 21.65
C ASN A 231 -6.45 -0.35 22.34
N THR A 232 -5.97 0.64 21.60
CA THR A 232 -5.71 2.00 22.07
C THR A 232 -6.82 2.98 21.62
N GLY A 233 -8.08 2.57 21.71
CA GLY A 233 -9.27 3.31 21.29
C GLY A 233 -9.51 4.61 22.03
N ILE A 234 -8.85 4.83 23.18
CA ILE A 234 -8.90 6.10 23.92
C ILE A 234 -8.32 7.29 23.13
N HIS A 235 -7.44 7.00 22.16
CA HIS A 235 -6.84 8.04 21.32
C HIS A 235 -7.63 8.19 20.03
N PRO A 236 -7.98 9.43 19.61
CA PRO A 236 -8.62 9.66 18.33
C PRO A 236 -7.61 9.39 17.20
N ARG A 237 -8.11 8.77 16.13
CA ARG A 237 -7.40 8.56 14.88
C ARG A 237 -8.17 9.26 13.79
N THR A 238 -7.49 10.06 12.97
CA THR A 238 -8.15 10.78 11.87
C THR A 238 -7.36 10.64 10.59
N THR A 239 -8.05 10.32 9.50
CA THR A 239 -7.51 10.38 8.14
C THR A 239 -8.33 11.33 7.31
N ASN A 240 -7.65 12.06 6.43
CA ASN A 240 -8.27 12.93 5.44
C ASN A 240 -7.87 12.44 4.05
N LEU A 241 -8.85 12.31 3.16
CA LEU A 241 -8.69 11.71 1.83
C LEU A 241 -9.26 12.62 0.75
N ARG A 242 -8.55 12.76 -0.37
CA ARG A 242 -9.03 13.56 -1.51
C ARG A 242 -8.30 13.19 -2.80
N ASN A 243 -8.73 13.79 -3.91
CA ASN A 243 -8.07 13.61 -5.22
C ASN A 243 -7.91 12.14 -5.60
N GLY A 244 -8.91 11.35 -5.25
CA GLY A 244 -9.00 9.95 -5.60
C GLY A 244 -9.35 9.75 -7.07
N TRP A 245 -8.68 8.79 -7.70
CA TRP A 245 -8.91 8.40 -9.10
C TRP A 245 -8.74 6.91 -9.28
N LYS A 246 -9.48 6.36 -10.23
CA LYS A 246 -9.16 5.06 -10.83
C LYS A 246 -9.18 5.16 -12.34
N ARG A 247 -8.22 4.53 -12.98
CA ARG A 247 -8.19 4.38 -14.44
C ARG A 247 -8.74 3.02 -14.81
N LYS A 248 -9.73 3.00 -15.70
CA LYS A 248 -10.25 1.78 -16.32
C LYS A 248 -9.17 1.13 -17.17
N VAL A 249 -9.31 -0.18 -17.41
CA VAL A 249 -8.41 -0.94 -18.28
C VAL A 249 -8.38 -0.45 -19.73
N ASP A 250 -9.41 0.29 -20.18
CA ASP A 250 -9.47 0.96 -21.48
C ASP A 250 -8.75 2.34 -21.53
N GLY A 251 -8.24 2.80 -20.39
CA GLY A 251 -7.52 4.08 -20.25
C GLY A 251 -8.38 5.26 -19.81
N GLU A 252 -9.71 5.12 -19.67
CA GLU A 252 -10.58 6.18 -19.18
C GLU A 252 -10.35 6.44 -17.68
N TRP A 253 -10.22 7.71 -17.30
CA TRP A 253 -10.07 8.12 -15.90
C TRP A 253 -11.42 8.43 -15.26
N TYR A 254 -11.60 7.96 -14.04
CA TYR A 254 -12.76 8.25 -13.21
C TYR A 254 -12.32 8.94 -11.91
N PRO A 255 -12.77 10.18 -11.64
CA PRO A 255 -12.54 10.83 -10.35
C PRO A 255 -13.51 10.27 -9.30
N PHE A 256 -13.03 9.99 -8.10
CA PHE A 256 -13.89 9.60 -6.99
C PHE A 256 -14.79 10.78 -6.60
N ALA A 257 -16.09 10.65 -6.83
CA ALA A 257 -17.06 11.73 -6.63
C ALA A 257 -17.94 11.49 -5.39
N SER A 258 -17.97 10.25 -4.92
CA SER A 258 -18.68 9.85 -3.71
C SER A 258 -18.08 8.60 -3.08
N GLY A 259 -18.51 8.29 -1.87
CA GLY A 259 -18.22 7.00 -1.26
C GLY A 259 -19.12 6.70 -0.07
N ARG A 260 -19.15 5.43 0.28
CA ARG A 260 -19.92 4.89 1.40
C ARG A 260 -19.02 4.79 2.63
N TYR A 261 -19.34 5.56 3.65
CA TYR A 261 -18.72 5.45 4.96
C TYR A 261 -19.44 4.40 5.81
N SER A 262 -18.67 3.61 6.57
CA SER A 262 -19.25 2.71 7.58
C SER A 262 -18.22 2.29 8.62
N VAL A 263 -18.73 1.84 9.76
CA VAL A 263 -17.94 1.19 10.82
C VAL A 263 -18.33 -0.28 10.89
N ASN A 264 -17.36 -1.15 11.18
CA ASN A 264 -17.59 -2.58 11.35
C ASN A 264 -18.59 -2.85 12.48
N SER A 265 -19.85 -3.12 12.13
CA SER A 265 -20.95 -3.25 13.10
C SER A 265 -20.71 -4.37 14.12
N TRP A 266 -20.08 -5.47 13.69
CA TRP A 266 -19.72 -6.58 14.58
C TRP A 266 -18.68 -6.19 15.64
N ASP A 267 -17.77 -5.23 15.38
CA ASP A 267 -16.81 -4.77 16.40
C ASP A 267 -17.50 -4.04 17.56
N LEU A 268 -18.75 -3.61 17.35
CA LEU A 268 -19.55 -2.78 18.25
C LEU A 268 -20.45 -3.57 19.21
N ASP A 269 -20.56 -4.90 19.04
CA ASP A 269 -21.42 -5.73 19.88
C ASP A 269 -20.83 -5.93 21.29
N PRO A 270 -21.67 -6.11 22.34
CA PRO A 270 -21.19 -6.44 23.68
C PRO A 270 -20.22 -7.64 23.66
N GLY A 271 -19.05 -7.49 24.28
CA GLY A 271 -18.03 -8.55 24.28
C GLY A 271 -17.09 -8.52 23.08
N LYS A 272 -17.23 -7.56 22.16
CA LYS A 272 -16.35 -7.40 21.00
C LYS A 272 -15.33 -6.29 21.20
N ARG A 273 -14.31 -6.29 20.34
CA ARG A 273 -13.04 -5.58 20.56
C ARG A 273 -13.18 -4.07 20.69
N SER A 274 -14.26 -3.46 20.21
CA SER A 274 -14.45 -2.01 20.21
C SER A 274 -15.69 -1.55 20.96
N TYR A 275 -16.32 -2.43 21.77
CA TYR A 275 -17.57 -2.10 22.47
C TYR A 275 -17.46 -0.86 23.35
N ASP A 276 -16.34 -0.66 24.04
CA ASP A 276 -16.14 0.49 24.94
C ASP A 276 -16.10 1.83 24.18
N PHE A 277 -15.74 1.78 22.88
CA PHE A 277 -15.66 2.91 21.97
C PHE A 277 -16.69 2.83 20.84
N ARG A 278 -17.78 2.07 21.00
CA ARG A 278 -18.74 1.74 19.93
C ARG A 278 -19.47 2.93 19.31
N THR A 279 -19.43 4.09 19.97
CA THR A 279 -20.00 5.36 19.49
C THR A 279 -18.92 6.42 19.25
N ASN A 280 -17.64 6.05 19.26
CA ASN A 280 -16.52 6.97 19.13
C ASN A 280 -15.93 6.87 17.72
N TRP A 281 -16.75 7.24 16.75
CA TRP A 281 -16.40 7.26 15.35
C TRP A 281 -17.15 8.41 14.67
N ASP A 282 -16.62 8.92 13.57
CA ASP A 282 -17.32 9.85 12.71
C ASP A 282 -16.75 9.79 11.29
N GLY A 283 -17.52 10.24 10.31
CA GLY A 283 -17.07 10.27 8.92
C GLY A 283 -17.89 11.26 8.12
N GLY A 284 -17.26 11.90 7.14
CA GLY A 284 -17.94 12.94 6.38
C GLY A 284 -17.08 13.65 5.37
N VAL A 285 -17.53 14.85 5.01
CA VAL A 285 -16.79 15.79 4.17
C VAL A 285 -16.52 17.04 4.99
N ASP A 286 -15.30 17.54 4.89
CA ASP A 286 -14.91 18.83 5.43
C ASP A 286 -14.03 19.55 4.39
N GLN A 287 -13.59 20.76 4.68
CA GLN A 287 -12.79 21.58 3.79
C GLN A 287 -11.74 22.37 4.54
N ASP A 288 -10.62 22.61 3.86
CA ASP A 288 -9.63 23.59 4.28
C ASP A 288 -9.33 24.58 3.14
N ARG A 289 -8.32 25.44 3.35
CA ARG A 289 -7.89 26.44 2.35
C ARG A 289 -7.48 25.85 0.99
N THR A 290 -7.22 24.55 0.92
CA THR A 290 -6.78 23.84 -0.28
C THR A 290 -7.87 22.99 -0.94
N GLY A 291 -9.08 22.95 -0.36
CA GLY A 291 -10.25 22.30 -0.93
C GLY A 291 -10.95 21.33 0.02
N SER A 292 -12.01 20.70 -0.49
CA SER A 292 -12.78 19.69 0.24
C SER A 292 -12.04 18.35 0.29
N PHE A 293 -12.25 17.61 1.38
CA PHE A 293 -11.72 16.27 1.59
C PHE A 293 -12.74 15.42 2.35
N TYR A 294 -12.70 14.11 2.15
CA TYR A 294 -13.37 13.15 3.02
C TYR A 294 -12.56 12.99 4.30
N TYR A 295 -13.23 12.76 5.42
CA TYR A 295 -12.55 12.39 6.66
C TYR A 295 -13.17 11.15 7.28
N MET A 296 -12.37 10.41 8.03
CA MET A 296 -12.82 9.39 8.97
C MET A 296 -12.14 9.62 10.31
N ILE A 297 -12.90 9.48 11.40
CA ILE A 297 -12.43 9.53 12.78
C ILE A 297 -12.78 8.20 13.45
N SER A 298 -11.84 7.61 14.17
CA SER A 298 -12.04 6.40 14.96
C SER A 298 -11.34 6.48 16.32
N GLY A 299 -12.07 6.15 17.39
CA GLY A 299 -11.60 6.27 18.77
C GLY A 299 -11.63 7.71 19.29
N GLY A 300 -11.14 7.90 20.51
CA GLY A 300 -11.17 9.18 21.22
C GLY A 300 -12.46 9.38 22.02
N ALA A 301 -12.34 9.62 23.34
CA ALA A 301 -13.50 9.74 24.24
C ALA A 301 -14.49 10.85 23.84
N GLU A 302 -14.00 11.92 23.19
CA GLU A 302 -14.81 13.06 22.75
C GLU A 302 -15.41 12.89 21.34
N THR A 303 -14.98 11.87 20.59
CA THR A 303 -15.51 11.59 19.25
C THR A 303 -16.96 11.14 19.37
N LYS A 304 -17.84 11.78 18.59
CA LYS A 304 -19.27 11.45 18.50
C LYS A 304 -19.68 11.46 17.03
N PRO A 305 -20.47 10.49 16.57
CA PRO A 305 -20.92 10.44 15.20
C PRO A 305 -21.84 11.62 14.90
N THR A 306 -21.54 12.32 13.83
CA THR A 306 -22.45 13.26 13.17
C THR A 306 -23.15 12.61 11.97
N SER A 307 -22.61 11.49 11.49
CA SER A 307 -23.15 10.68 10.39
C SER A 307 -23.82 9.39 10.85
N GLU A 308 -24.74 8.87 10.03
CA GLU A 308 -25.30 7.52 10.19
C GLU A 308 -24.26 6.44 9.86
N ASN A 309 -24.47 5.22 10.37
CA ASN A 309 -23.68 4.05 9.99
C ASN A 309 -24.58 2.99 9.33
N PRO A 310 -24.51 2.79 8.00
CA PRO A 310 -23.64 3.49 7.04
C PRO A 310 -24.17 4.86 6.61
N SER A 311 -23.31 5.67 6.00
CA SER A 311 -23.66 6.94 5.34
C SER A 311 -23.00 7.04 3.96
N VAL A 312 -23.45 8.00 3.15
CA VAL A 312 -22.85 8.32 1.84
C VAL A 312 -22.47 9.79 1.83
N HIS A 313 -21.26 10.06 1.34
CA HIS A 313 -20.73 11.41 1.23
C HIS A 313 -20.22 11.68 -0.18
N SER A 314 -20.33 12.93 -0.64
CA SER A 314 -19.96 13.31 -2.00
C SER A 314 -19.16 14.61 -2.02
N ILE A 315 -18.16 14.65 -2.89
CA ILE A 315 -17.43 15.86 -3.28
C ILE A 315 -17.62 15.99 -4.79
N PRO A 316 -18.29 17.05 -5.29
CA PRO A 316 -18.46 17.24 -6.73
C PRO A 316 -17.12 17.29 -7.48
N ARG A 317 -17.04 16.58 -8.61
CA ARG A 317 -15.85 16.52 -9.48
C ARG A 317 -16.23 16.81 -10.93
N THR A 318 -15.43 17.62 -11.61
CA THR A 318 -15.61 17.91 -13.04
C THR A 318 -14.39 17.54 -13.88
N GLU A 319 -13.26 17.26 -13.22
CA GLU A 319 -12.01 16.90 -13.85
C GLU A 319 -12.14 15.57 -14.58
N LYS A 320 -11.49 15.46 -15.74
CA LYS A 320 -11.49 14.23 -16.55
C LYS A 320 -10.22 13.42 -16.45
N THR A 321 -9.15 13.99 -15.89
CA THR A 321 -7.87 13.32 -15.69
C THR A 321 -7.18 13.87 -14.44
N PRO A 322 -6.31 13.07 -13.79
CA PRO A 322 -5.50 13.55 -12.68
C PRO A 322 -4.50 14.63 -13.15
N SER A 323 -4.41 15.72 -12.38
CA SER A 323 -3.55 16.86 -12.69
C SER A 323 -2.20 16.76 -11.99
N PHE A 324 -1.23 16.12 -12.65
CA PHE A 324 0.17 16.08 -12.21
C PHE A 324 1.11 16.57 -13.32
N PRO A 325 2.26 17.19 -13.01
CA PRO A 325 3.28 17.50 -14.01
C PRO A 325 3.71 16.23 -14.77
N LYS A 326 3.84 16.32 -16.11
CA LYS A 326 4.33 15.22 -16.93
C LYS A 326 5.82 14.96 -16.65
N THR A 327 6.26 13.71 -16.80
CA THR A 327 7.68 13.32 -16.67
C THR A 327 8.58 14.22 -17.50
N VAL A 328 9.63 14.75 -16.85
CA VAL A 328 10.69 15.52 -17.50
C VAL A 328 12.00 14.75 -17.46
N ILE A 329 12.63 14.63 -18.63
CA ILE A 329 13.99 14.08 -18.78
C ILE A 329 15.00 15.22 -18.57
N SER A 330 15.63 15.24 -17.41
CA SER A 330 16.57 16.29 -16.99
C SER A 330 17.86 16.23 -17.80
N SER A 331 18.42 15.04 -17.94
CA SER A 331 19.68 14.78 -18.66
C SER A 331 19.60 13.49 -19.47
N LEU A 332 20.39 13.44 -20.54
CA LEU A 332 20.59 12.27 -21.41
C LEU A 332 22.04 12.29 -21.87
N SER A 333 22.72 11.15 -21.75
CA SER A 333 24.11 10.99 -22.17
C SER A 333 24.33 9.61 -22.77
N THR A 334 25.36 9.50 -23.60
CA THR A 334 25.71 8.27 -24.29
C THR A 334 27.21 8.02 -24.21
N LYS A 335 27.59 6.75 -24.29
CA LYS A 335 28.98 6.32 -24.36
C LYS A 335 29.10 5.05 -25.19
N MET A 336 30.00 5.05 -26.18
CA MET A 336 30.39 3.82 -26.86
C MET A 336 31.06 2.88 -25.85
N ILE A 337 30.51 1.68 -25.67
CA ILE A 337 31.14 0.60 -24.89
C ILE A 337 32.19 -0.08 -25.76
N ASP A 338 31.78 -0.46 -26.97
CA ASP A 338 32.61 -0.98 -28.05
C ASP A 338 31.97 -0.62 -29.40
N LYS A 339 32.45 -1.19 -30.52
CA LYS A 339 31.94 -0.91 -31.87
C LYS A 339 30.48 -1.34 -32.10
N THR A 340 29.94 -2.16 -31.22
CA THR A 340 28.63 -2.79 -31.35
C THR A 340 27.64 -2.34 -30.28
N LEU A 341 28.09 -1.65 -29.22
CA LEU A 341 27.23 -1.31 -28.09
C LEU A 341 27.38 0.15 -27.66
N VAL A 342 26.24 0.83 -27.52
CA VAL A 342 26.11 2.17 -26.94
C VAL A 342 25.44 2.07 -25.58
N ALA A 343 26.12 2.53 -24.52
CA ALA A 343 25.49 2.83 -23.25
C ALA A 343 24.72 4.14 -23.34
N VAL A 344 23.50 4.16 -22.78
CA VAL A 344 22.62 5.32 -22.71
C VAL A 344 22.23 5.50 -21.25
N ASP A 345 22.45 6.69 -20.69
CA ASP A 345 22.14 7.03 -19.30
C ASP A 345 21.30 8.30 -19.26
N TRP A 346 20.29 8.35 -18.38
CA TRP A 346 19.39 9.51 -18.24
C TRP A 346 18.91 9.73 -16.82
N GLU A 347 18.50 10.96 -16.55
CA GLU A 347 17.90 11.36 -15.28
C GLU A 347 16.48 11.90 -15.50
N ILE A 348 15.63 11.66 -14.51
CA ILE A 348 14.24 12.13 -14.48
C ILE A 348 14.11 13.15 -13.36
N ASP A 349 13.41 14.26 -13.61
CA ASP A 349 13.04 15.20 -12.57
C ASP A 349 12.09 14.53 -11.58
N SER A 350 12.60 14.30 -10.36
CA SER A 350 11.88 13.63 -9.27
C SER A 350 10.61 14.35 -8.81
N THR A 351 10.41 15.62 -9.18
CA THR A 351 9.21 16.40 -8.86
C THR A 351 8.07 16.23 -9.87
N THR A 352 8.35 15.57 -10.99
CA THR A 352 7.38 15.22 -12.03
C THR A 352 6.94 13.77 -11.92
N THR A 353 5.85 13.37 -12.60
CA THR A 353 5.42 11.97 -12.56
C THR A 353 6.58 11.02 -12.94
N PRO A 354 6.79 9.91 -12.22
CA PRO A 354 7.85 8.96 -12.52
C PRO A 354 7.71 8.34 -13.91
N GLN A 355 8.86 7.99 -14.49
CA GLN A 355 8.91 7.10 -15.64
C GLN A 355 8.30 5.73 -15.29
N PHE A 356 7.60 5.16 -16.26
CA PHE A 356 7.06 3.81 -16.24
C PHE A 356 7.63 2.93 -17.35
N ALA A 357 7.86 3.52 -18.53
CA ALA A 357 8.50 2.88 -19.66
C ALA A 357 9.38 3.88 -20.41
N TYR A 358 10.30 3.40 -21.23
CA TYR A 358 11.13 4.23 -22.09
C TYR A 358 11.16 3.68 -23.51
N GLU A 359 11.42 4.57 -24.46
CA GLU A 359 11.62 4.28 -25.88
C GLU A 359 12.87 5.00 -26.35
N LEU A 360 13.79 4.25 -26.94
CA LEU A 360 15.04 4.73 -27.52
C LEU A 360 15.01 4.52 -29.02
N LYS A 361 15.28 5.58 -29.79
CA LYS A 361 15.29 5.55 -31.25
C LYS A 361 16.59 6.10 -31.79
N MET A 362 17.19 5.39 -32.75
CA MET A 362 18.37 5.87 -33.49
C MET A 362 17.94 6.35 -34.87
N ILE A 363 18.29 7.59 -35.19
CA ILE A 363 17.95 8.23 -36.45
C ILE A 363 19.25 8.68 -37.13
N PRO A 364 19.59 8.18 -38.33
CA PRO A 364 20.78 8.59 -39.06
C PRO A 364 20.72 10.07 -39.43
N VAL A 365 21.89 10.68 -39.56
CA VAL A 365 22.02 12.10 -39.83
C VAL A 365 22.82 12.25 -41.11
N GLU A 366 22.11 12.61 -42.19
CA GLU A 366 22.68 12.72 -43.52
C GLU A 366 22.66 14.18 -43.94
N SER A 367 23.82 14.72 -44.32
CA SER A 367 23.96 16.13 -44.73
C SER A 367 23.40 17.14 -43.71
N GLY A 368 23.50 16.82 -42.41
CA GLY A 368 23.01 17.65 -41.31
C GLY A 368 21.50 17.56 -41.04
N GLN A 369 20.78 16.63 -41.69
CA GLN A 369 19.36 16.38 -41.47
C GLN A 369 19.12 14.95 -40.97
N SER A 370 18.30 14.82 -39.93
CA SER A 370 17.87 13.51 -39.41
C SER A 370 16.93 12.84 -40.43
N THR A 371 17.15 11.56 -40.73
CA THR A 371 16.39 10.80 -41.72
C THR A 371 15.33 9.90 -41.05
N VAL A 372 15.14 8.67 -41.51
CA VAL A 372 14.16 7.73 -40.96
C VAL A 372 14.81 6.90 -39.85
N GLU A 373 14.08 6.64 -38.78
CA GLU A 373 14.47 5.74 -37.70
C GLU A 373 14.95 4.38 -38.24
N VAL A 374 16.12 3.95 -37.78
CA VAL A 374 16.73 2.66 -38.19
C VAL A 374 16.76 1.63 -37.07
N GLN A 375 16.53 2.05 -35.83
CA GLN A 375 16.48 1.17 -34.67
C GLN A 375 15.58 1.74 -33.58
N ASN A 376 14.82 0.85 -32.95
CA ASN A 376 13.95 1.13 -31.81
C ASN A 376 14.21 0.13 -30.68
N GLN A 377 14.18 0.61 -29.45
CA GLN A 377 14.07 -0.22 -28.25
C GLN A 377 13.01 0.37 -27.33
N PHE A 378 11.98 -0.42 -27.03
CA PHE A 378 10.95 -0.08 -26.06
C PHE A 378 11.01 -1.07 -24.89
N GLU A 379 11.02 -0.54 -23.67
CA GLU A 379 11.05 -1.37 -22.45
C GLU A 379 10.15 -0.77 -21.37
N ARG A 380 9.46 -1.63 -20.64
CA ARG A 380 8.60 -1.25 -19.51
C ARG A 380 9.30 -1.57 -18.19
N ILE A 381 10.29 -0.74 -17.86
CA ILE A 381 11.09 -0.86 -16.64
C ILE A 381 11.01 0.48 -15.89
N PRO A 382 10.09 0.65 -14.92
CA PRO A 382 9.85 1.93 -14.24
C PRO A 382 11.10 2.53 -13.57
N GLN A 383 11.96 1.66 -13.02
CA GLN A 383 13.20 2.03 -12.34
C GLN A 383 14.38 2.28 -13.28
N ALA A 384 14.28 1.98 -14.58
CA ALA A 384 15.42 2.12 -15.49
C ALA A 384 15.88 3.59 -15.60
N ARG A 385 17.18 3.80 -15.48
CA ARG A 385 17.87 5.07 -15.73
C ARG A 385 19.04 4.92 -16.71
N SER A 386 19.18 3.72 -17.26
CA SER A 386 20.16 3.39 -18.28
C SER A 386 19.68 2.20 -19.12
N ALA A 387 20.25 2.08 -20.31
CA ALA A 387 20.03 1.00 -21.25
C ALA A 387 21.29 0.81 -22.12
N THR A 388 21.33 -0.30 -22.86
CA THR A 388 22.36 -0.53 -23.88
C THR A 388 21.69 -0.82 -25.22
N LEU A 389 22.13 -0.11 -26.26
CA LEU A 389 21.67 -0.33 -27.63
C LEU A 389 22.74 -1.11 -28.41
N ASN A 390 22.32 -2.20 -29.05
CA ASN A 390 23.16 -2.93 -30.00
C ASN A 390 23.12 -2.23 -31.37
N VAL A 391 24.24 -1.66 -31.79
CA VAL A 391 24.41 -0.90 -33.02
C VAL A 391 25.27 -1.63 -34.07
N ALA A 392 25.51 -2.94 -33.90
CA ALA A 392 26.38 -3.73 -34.79
C ALA A 392 25.98 -3.67 -36.27
N ASP A 393 24.68 -3.58 -36.55
CA ASP A 393 24.13 -3.58 -37.91
C ASP A 393 23.98 -2.15 -38.49
N LEU A 394 24.35 -1.11 -37.72
CA LEU A 394 24.28 0.28 -38.15
C LEU A 394 25.57 0.69 -38.86
N LYS A 395 25.43 1.55 -39.88
CA LYS A 395 26.58 2.09 -40.61
C LYS A 395 27.34 3.10 -39.74
N SER A 396 28.66 3.17 -39.93
CA SER A 396 29.49 4.27 -39.41
C SER A 396 28.91 5.62 -39.84
N GLY A 397 28.86 6.59 -38.92
CA GLY A 397 28.24 7.90 -39.17
C GLY A 397 27.62 8.55 -37.93
N GLU A 398 26.96 9.68 -38.16
CA GLU A 398 26.27 10.47 -37.14
C GLU A 398 24.81 10.03 -36.99
N TYR A 399 24.34 9.96 -35.75
CA TYR A 399 22.97 9.60 -35.40
C TYR A 399 22.42 10.55 -34.33
N ASP A 400 21.14 10.87 -34.42
CA ASP A 400 20.37 11.39 -33.30
C ASP A 400 19.77 10.23 -32.51
N LEU A 401 20.17 10.10 -31.26
CA LEU A 401 19.53 9.21 -30.30
C LEU A 401 18.41 9.97 -29.59
N HIS A 402 17.17 9.52 -29.77
CA HIS A 402 15.98 10.08 -29.16
C HIS A 402 15.55 9.20 -27.99
N LEU A 403 15.42 9.78 -26.80
CA LEU A 403 14.77 9.19 -25.64
C LEU A 403 13.39 9.82 -25.44
N GLN A 404 12.37 8.98 -25.33
CA GLN A 404 11.04 9.38 -24.86
C GLN A 404 10.56 8.44 -23.76
N CYS A 405 10.11 9.01 -22.65
CA CYS A 405 9.57 8.24 -21.54
C CYS A 405 8.03 8.23 -21.57
N THR A 406 7.42 7.13 -21.14
CA THR A 406 6.01 7.09 -20.75
C THR A 406 5.94 7.11 -19.24
N ASP A 407 5.11 7.99 -18.67
CA ASP A 407 4.96 8.15 -17.23
C ASP A 407 4.03 7.10 -16.58
N ILE A 408 4.01 7.08 -15.25
CA ILE A 408 3.14 6.17 -14.47
C ILE A 408 1.65 6.36 -14.74
N LEU A 409 1.24 7.45 -15.39
CA LEU A 409 -0.15 7.75 -15.79
C LEU A 409 -0.40 7.47 -17.29
N GLY A 410 0.60 6.95 -18.01
CA GLY A 410 0.50 6.61 -19.43
C GLY A 410 0.78 7.75 -20.41
N ARG A 411 1.27 8.90 -19.94
CA ARG A 411 1.54 10.08 -20.78
C ARG A 411 2.98 10.06 -21.28
N LYS A 412 3.20 10.47 -22.54
CA LYS A 412 4.54 10.61 -23.12
C LYS A 412 5.20 11.91 -22.66
N SER A 413 6.50 11.85 -22.36
CA SER A 413 7.36 13.02 -22.15
C SER A 413 7.65 13.73 -23.47
N GLU A 414 8.21 14.94 -23.37
CA GLU A 414 8.96 15.52 -24.48
C GLU A 414 10.15 14.62 -24.84
N ILE A 415 10.56 14.67 -26.10
CA ILE A 415 11.72 13.92 -26.59
C ILE A 415 12.99 14.64 -26.12
N LYS A 416 13.94 13.89 -25.56
CA LYS A 416 15.30 14.35 -25.30
C LYS A 416 16.23 13.70 -26.32
N SER A 417 17.07 14.49 -26.99
CA SER A 417 17.95 13.99 -28.03
C SER A 417 19.42 14.25 -27.70
N VAL A 418 20.30 13.35 -28.14
CA VAL A 418 21.76 13.51 -28.09
C VAL A 418 22.39 12.96 -29.37
N ARG A 419 23.45 13.62 -29.85
CA ARG A 419 24.21 13.18 -31.02
C ARG A 419 25.12 12.00 -30.64
N VAL A 420 25.16 10.98 -31.48
CA VAL A 420 26.02 9.80 -31.33
C VAL A 420 26.80 9.57 -32.61
N HIS A 421 28.12 9.43 -32.51
CA HIS A 421 28.99 9.06 -33.63
C HIS A 421 29.34 7.57 -33.54
N LEU A 422 28.92 6.79 -34.54
CA LEU A 422 29.26 5.38 -34.67
C LEU A 422 30.51 5.24 -35.54
N GLN A 423 31.46 4.41 -35.11
CA GLN A 423 32.76 4.21 -35.78
C GLN A 423 32.78 3.02 -36.72
#